data_AF-A0A958XJ44-F1
#
_entry.id   AF-A0A958XJ44-F1
#
_cell.length_a   1.000
_cell.length_b   1.000
_cell.length_c   1.000
_cell.angle_alpha   90.00
_cell.angle_beta   90.00
_cell.angle_gamma   90.00
#
_symmetry.space_group_name_H-M   'P 1'
#
loop_
_entity.id
_entity.type
_entity.pdbx_description
1 polymer ?
#
loop_
_entity_poly.entity_id
_entity_poly.type
_entity_poly.pdbx_seq_one_letter_code
_entity_poly.pdbx_strand_id
1 'polypeptide(L)'
;MATKQKFAIDSYYKTENEHWNKWAFDMFADVVGKELFADPEQPLALFDKAIITLEKGHETPFVSVQKLESDLNAQKLTPAQKLFILDWTCRYLNNSSFPEGDLSQACELLEKCRNKLKAELQPETPFTLDIRERLKTLIEKELAVLPETLQSLEPAQRLNIICKLIPYVLPKVEAVSHNEGEPLVFRP
;
A
#
# COMPACT_ATOMS: atom_id res chain seq x y z
N MET A 1 11.72 13.29 29.64
CA MET A 1 10.88 13.24 28.41
C MET A 1 9.68 12.33 28.58
N ALA A 2 9.82 11.12 29.16
CA ALA A 2 8.71 10.18 29.41
C ALA A 2 7.58 10.71 30.34
N THR A 3 7.85 11.68 31.22
CA THR A 3 6.86 12.18 32.18
C THR A 3 5.90 13.20 31.58
N LYS A 4 6.32 14.01 30.59
CA LYS A 4 5.44 15.00 29.95
C LYS A 4 4.39 14.34 29.06
N GLN A 5 4.82 13.34 28.27
CA GLN A 5 3.93 12.58 27.39
C GLN A 5 2.86 11.79 28.17
N LYS A 6 3.19 11.24 29.35
CA LYS A 6 2.20 10.55 30.21
C LYS A 6 1.11 11.49 30.72
N PHE A 7 1.48 12.69 31.19
CA PHE A 7 0.53 13.67 31.71
C PHE A 7 -0.43 14.22 30.64
N ALA A 8 -0.02 14.27 29.38
CA ALA A 8 -0.88 14.75 28.31
C ALA A 8 -1.91 13.71 27.86
N ILE A 9 -1.55 12.43 27.78
CA ILE A 9 -2.50 11.35 27.47
C ILE A 9 -3.57 11.25 28.57
N ASP A 10 -3.18 11.45 29.83
CA ASP A 10 -4.11 11.46 30.97
C ASP A 10 -5.20 12.53 30.84
N SER A 11 -4.96 13.62 30.10
CA SER A 11 -5.97 14.65 29.83
C SER A 11 -7.00 14.29 28.75
N TYR A 12 -6.69 13.31 27.89
CA TYR A 12 -7.58 12.83 26.82
C TYR A 12 -8.42 11.61 27.24
N TYR A 13 -8.09 10.97 28.37
CA TYR A 13 -8.92 9.93 28.96
C TYR A 13 -10.17 10.54 29.59
N LYS A 14 -11.34 10.09 29.11
CA LYS A 14 -12.64 10.44 29.66
C LYS A 14 -13.03 9.33 30.63
N THR A 15 -13.08 9.61 31.93
CA THR A 15 -13.35 8.62 33.00
C THR A 15 -14.65 7.82 32.84
N GLU A 16 -15.58 8.30 32.01
CA GLU A 16 -16.89 7.68 31.77
C GLU A 16 -17.00 6.99 30.39
N ASN A 17 -15.98 7.08 29.51
CA ASN A 17 -16.05 6.54 28.15
C ASN A 17 -14.89 5.55 27.88
N GLU A 18 -15.07 4.31 28.33
CA GLU A 18 -14.10 3.22 28.14
C GLU A 18 -13.79 2.94 26.66
N HIS A 19 -14.79 3.10 25.78
CA HIS A 19 -14.63 2.91 24.34
C HIS A 19 -13.65 3.95 23.76
N TRP A 20 -13.88 5.23 24.04
CA TRP A 20 -12.97 6.32 23.65
C TRP A 20 -11.55 6.10 24.20
N ASN A 21 -11.44 5.74 25.48
CA ASN A 21 -10.16 5.55 26.14
C ASN A 21 -9.34 4.44 25.47
N LYS A 22 -10.00 3.34 25.08
CA LYS A 22 -9.34 2.26 24.35
C LYS A 22 -8.81 2.74 23.00
N TRP A 23 -9.61 3.46 22.21
CA TRP A 23 -9.19 3.99 20.92
C TRP A 23 -8.07 5.03 21.02
N ALA A 24 -8.13 5.92 22.01
CA ALA A 24 -7.07 6.90 22.27
C ALA A 24 -5.74 6.22 22.65
N PHE A 25 -5.80 5.16 23.47
CA PHE A 25 -4.62 4.37 23.83
C PHE A 25 -4.04 3.62 22.63
N ASP A 26 -4.88 2.91 21.87
CA ASP A 26 -4.46 2.14 20.70
C ASP A 26 -3.83 3.06 19.64
N MET A 27 -4.42 4.25 19.42
CA MET A 27 -3.87 5.26 18.52
C MET A 27 -2.51 5.77 19.01
N PHE A 28 -2.39 6.08 20.30
CA PHE A 28 -1.13 6.54 20.87
C PHE A 28 -0.02 5.49 20.76
N ALA A 29 -0.33 4.22 21.04
CA ALA A 29 0.63 3.11 20.90
C ALA A 29 1.12 3.00 19.43
N ASP A 30 0.22 3.14 18.47
CA ASP A 30 0.54 3.11 17.04
C ASP A 30 1.40 4.30 16.59
N VAL A 31 1.14 5.50 17.14
CA VAL A 31 1.94 6.72 16.88
C VAL A 31 3.37 6.55 17.40
N VAL A 32 3.54 6.01 18.61
CA VAL A 32 4.85 5.77 19.22
C VAL A 32 5.62 4.68 18.45
N GLY A 33 4.94 3.64 17.99
CA GLY A 33 5.56 2.55 17.22
C GLY A 33 6.00 2.94 15.81
N LYS A 34 5.35 3.92 15.19
CA LYS A 34 5.63 4.32 13.79
C LYS A 34 6.57 5.51 13.65
N GLU A 35 6.92 6.20 14.74
CA GLU A 35 7.76 7.41 14.77
C GLU A 35 7.35 8.50 13.74
N LEU A 36 6.06 8.52 13.35
CA LEU A 36 5.54 9.39 12.29
C LEU A 36 5.39 10.86 12.72
N PHE A 37 5.31 11.12 14.02
CA PHE A 37 5.06 12.44 14.58
C PHE A 37 6.16 12.79 15.59
N ALA A 38 6.68 14.02 15.50
CA ALA A 38 7.68 14.52 16.47
C ALA A 38 7.07 14.75 17.86
N ASP A 39 5.76 15.03 17.90
CA ASP A 39 4.97 15.16 19.12
C ASP A 39 3.78 14.19 19.06
N PRO A 40 3.71 13.17 19.94
CA PRO A 40 2.65 12.18 19.92
C PRO A 40 1.30 12.72 20.43
N GLU A 41 1.26 13.93 20.99
CA GLU A 41 0.01 14.60 21.40
C GLU A 41 -0.73 15.25 20.21
N GLN A 42 0.02 15.73 19.21
CA GLN A 42 -0.53 16.35 18.01
C GLN A 42 -1.57 15.48 17.28
N PRO A 43 -1.34 14.18 16.99
CA PRO A 43 -2.32 13.33 16.32
C PRO A 43 -3.56 13.04 17.17
N LEU A 44 -3.43 12.94 18.50
CA LEU A 44 -4.57 12.75 19.40
C LEU A 44 -5.47 13.99 19.45
N ALA A 45 -4.89 15.19 19.54
CA ALA A 45 -5.63 16.45 19.51
C ALA A 45 -6.40 16.64 18.20
N LEU A 46 -5.79 16.23 17.09
CA LEU A 46 -6.40 16.27 15.76
C LEU A 46 -7.54 15.29 15.61
N PHE A 47 -7.38 14.09 16.16
CA PHE A 47 -8.39 13.04 16.14
C PHE A 47 -9.62 13.42 16.98
N ASP A 48 -9.43 13.92 18.19
CA ASP A 48 -10.54 14.42 19.02
C ASP A 48 -11.27 15.60 18.33
N LYS A 49 -10.52 16.56 17.78
CA LYS A 49 -11.10 17.67 17.02
C LYS A 49 -11.87 17.20 15.78
N ALA A 50 -11.35 16.19 15.08
CA ALA A 50 -12.00 15.59 13.92
C ALA A 50 -13.36 14.99 14.30
N ILE A 51 -13.39 14.19 15.37
CA ILE A 51 -14.61 13.52 15.81
C ILE A 51 -15.64 14.52 16.30
N ILE A 52 -15.25 15.51 17.12
CA ILE A 52 -16.14 16.60 17.56
C ILE A 52 -16.72 17.37 16.37
N THR A 53 -15.93 17.59 15.32
CA THR A 53 -16.38 18.33 14.12
C THR A 53 -17.40 17.52 13.31
N LEU A 54 -17.25 16.20 13.26
CA LEU A 54 -18.15 15.30 12.54
C LEU A 54 -19.44 15.03 13.31
N GLU A 55 -19.35 14.80 14.63
CA GLU A 55 -20.51 14.64 15.52
C GLU A 55 -21.41 15.89 15.51
N LYS A 56 -20.82 17.09 15.66
CA LYS A 56 -21.58 18.36 15.61
C LYS A 56 -22.12 18.69 14.23
N GLY A 57 -21.60 18.06 13.19
CA GLY A 57 -21.95 18.30 11.79
C GLY A 57 -22.81 17.20 11.17
N HIS A 58 -23.47 16.35 11.97
CA HIS A 58 -24.29 15.24 11.49
C HIS A 58 -25.41 15.66 10.53
N GLU A 59 -25.96 16.87 10.69
CA GLU A 59 -26.97 17.43 9.77
C GLU A 59 -26.38 17.85 8.41
N THR A 60 -25.07 18.14 8.33
CA THR A 60 -24.38 18.55 7.10
C THR A 60 -23.05 17.79 6.90
N PRO A 61 -23.11 16.48 6.59
CA PRO A 61 -21.93 15.61 6.48
C PRO A 61 -20.85 16.11 5.52
N PHE A 62 -21.23 16.76 4.42
CA PHE A 62 -20.27 17.29 3.45
C PHE A 62 -19.46 18.47 4.00
N VAL A 63 -20.11 19.38 4.73
CA VAL A 63 -19.47 20.59 5.27
C VAL A 63 -18.52 20.23 6.41
N SER A 64 -18.89 19.26 7.25
CA SER A 64 -18.04 18.79 8.34
C SER A 64 -16.78 18.09 7.84
N VAL A 65 -16.90 17.26 6.79
CA VAL A 65 -15.75 16.63 6.13
C VAL A 65 -14.85 17.67 5.44
N GLN A 66 -15.42 18.64 4.72
CA GLN A 66 -14.64 19.71 4.08
C GLN A 66 -13.90 20.59 5.11
N LYS A 67 -14.54 20.85 6.26
CA LYS A 67 -13.93 21.59 7.37
C LYS A 67 -12.77 20.81 7.99
N LEU A 68 -12.92 19.50 8.16
CA LEU A 68 -11.85 18.61 8.61
C LEU A 68 -10.67 18.61 7.63
N GLU A 69 -10.91 18.53 6.32
CA GLU A 69 -9.86 18.63 5.32
C GLU A 69 -9.12 19.97 5.36
N SER A 70 -9.87 21.06 5.51
CA SER A 70 -9.30 22.41 5.63
C SER A 70 -8.45 22.54 6.89
N ASP A 71 -8.91 21.98 8.01
CA ASP A 71 -8.17 21.94 9.28
C ASP A 71 -6.88 21.11 9.17
N LEU A 72 -6.92 19.97 8.48
CA LEU A 72 -5.73 19.14 8.24
C LEU A 72 -4.76 19.80 7.24
N ASN A 73 -5.27 20.57 6.27
CA ASN A 73 -4.46 21.33 5.32
C ASN A 73 -3.82 22.59 5.92
N ALA A 74 -4.48 23.22 6.89
CA ALA A 74 -3.94 24.35 7.64
C ALA A 74 -2.74 23.93 8.51
N GLN A 75 -2.66 22.66 8.90
CA GLN A 75 -1.51 22.13 9.61
C GLN A 75 -0.38 21.73 8.65
N LYS A 76 0.87 21.95 9.05
CA LYS A 76 2.09 21.55 8.32
C LYS A 76 2.34 20.04 8.38
N LEU A 77 1.32 19.24 8.09
CA LEU A 77 1.36 17.78 8.12
C LEU A 77 1.81 17.23 6.76
N THR A 78 2.60 16.16 6.79
CA THR A 78 2.92 15.39 5.59
C THR A 78 1.68 14.61 5.11
N PRO A 79 1.58 14.25 3.82
CA PRO A 79 0.45 13.47 3.33
C PRO A 79 0.26 12.13 4.07
N ALA A 80 1.35 11.50 4.50
CA ALA A 80 1.32 10.28 5.30
C ALA A 80 0.72 10.51 6.71
N GLN A 81 1.04 11.63 7.35
CA GLN A 81 0.46 12.00 8.64
C GLN A 81 -1.04 12.33 8.53
N LYS A 82 -1.46 12.98 7.45
CA LYS A 82 -2.89 13.25 7.17
C LYS A 82 -3.67 11.94 6.94
N LEU A 83 -3.09 11.02 6.17
CA LEU A 83 -3.68 9.69 5.93
C LEU A 83 -3.83 8.90 7.22
N PHE A 84 -2.84 8.98 8.12
CA PHE A 84 -2.90 8.33 9.43
C PHE A 84 -4.12 8.80 10.24
N ILE A 85 -4.31 10.12 10.36
CA ILE A 85 -5.44 10.69 11.12
C ILE A 85 -6.77 10.28 10.47
N LEU A 86 -6.88 10.38 9.14
CA LEU A 86 -8.10 9.99 8.41
C LEU A 86 -8.43 8.50 8.59
N ASP A 87 -7.43 7.61 8.56
CA ASP A 87 -7.65 6.17 8.73
C ASP A 87 -8.16 5.85 10.15
N TRP A 88 -7.59 6.49 11.18
CA TRP A 88 -8.06 6.37 12.55
C TRP A 88 -9.48 6.92 12.72
N THR A 89 -9.78 8.10 12.16
CA THR A 89 -11.12 8.69 12.20
C THR A 89 -12.16 7.77 11.54
N CYS A 90 -11.87 7.22 10.35
CA CYS A 90 -12.78 6.28 9.69
C CYS A 90 -12.98 5.00 10.52
N ARG A 91 -11.90 4.43 11.07
CA ARG A 91 -11.97 3.23 11.91
C ARG A 91 -12.80 3.45 13.16
N TYR A 92 -12.68 4.61 13.78
CA TYR A 92 -13.46 4.97 14.94
C TYR A 92 -14.94 5.13 14.60
N LEU A 93 -15.27 5.87 13.54
CA LEU A 93 -16.65 6.09 13.12
C LEU A 93 -17.36 4.78 12.73
N ASN A 94 -16.67 3.88 12.03
CA ASN A 94 -17.23 2.60 11.61
C ASN A 94 -17.47 1.62 12.78
N ASN A 95 -16.76 1.78 13.90
CA ASN A 95 -16.84 0.88 15.06
C ASN A 95 -17.50 1.54 16.28
N SER A 96 -18.05 2.74 16.14
CA SER A 96 -18.69 3.49 17.23
C SER A 96 -20.15 3.72 16.90
N SER A 97 -21.02 3.53 17.90
CA SER A 97 -22.43 3.90 17.80
C SER A 97 -22.60 5.30 18.36
N PHE A 98 -23.16 6.20 17.54
CA PHE A 98 -23.40 7.58 17.93
C PHE A 98 -24.86 7.77 18.29
N PRO A 99 -25.18 8.36 19.46
CA PRO A 99 -26.55 8.63 19.87
C PRO A 99 -27.17 9.79 19.07
N GLU A 100 -26.36 10.71 18.55
CA GLU A 100 -26.78 11.88 17.78
C GLU A 100 -26.53 11.66 16.28
N GLY A 101 -27.55 11.17 15.57
CA GLY A 101 -27.63 11.18 14.11
C GLY A 101 -26.89 10.05 13.36
N ASP A 102 -27.27 9.86 12.10
CA ASP A 102 -26.63 8.91 11.18
C ASP A 102 -25.38 9.52 10.54
N LEU A 103 -24.21 9.02 10.90
CA LEU A 103 -22.92 9.46 10.36
C LEU A 103 -22.48 8.68 9.11
N SER A 104 -23.30 7.78 8.58
CA SER A 104 -22.94 6.92 7.43
C SER A 104 -22.47 7.72 6.22
N GLN A 105 -23.15 8.83 5.90
CA GLN A 105 -22.74 9.71 4.79
C GLN A 105 -21.40 10.41 5.04
N ALA A 106 -21.09 10.77 6.28
CA ALA A 106 -19.80 11.35 6.63
C ALA A 106 -18.68 10.30 6.49
N CYS A 107 -18.95 9.05 6.88
CA CYS A 107 -18.02 7.93 6.70
C CYS A 107 -17.72 7.68 5.22
N GLU A 108 -18.74 7.60 4.37
CA GLU A 108 -18.55 7.39 2.92
C GLU A 108 -17.71 8.48 2.27
N LEU A 109 -17.96 9.74 2.64
CA LEU A 109 -17.18 10.88 2.15
C LEU A 109 -15.74 10.83 2.66
N LEU A 110 -15.51 10.51 3.94
CA LEU A 110 -14.16 10.37 4.48
C LEU A 110 -13.40 9.20 3.84
N GLU A 111 -14.06 8.07 3.57
CA GLU A 111 -13.46 6.95 2.85
C GLU A 111 -13.04 7.36 1.43
N LYS A 112 -13.86 8.16 0.74
CA LYS A 112 -13.50 8.70 -0.57
C LYS A 112 -12.27 9.61 -0.49
N CYS A 113 -12.21 10.50 0.50
CA CYS A 113 -11.07 11.40 0.72
C CYS A 113 -9.80 10.64 1.08
N ARG A 114 -9.91 9.62 1.94
CA ARG A 114 -8.83 8.69 2.26
C ARG A 114 -8.32 7.98 1.02
N ASN A 115 -9.21 7.43 0.19
CA ASN A 115 -8.82 6.68 -1.01
C ASN A 115 -8.12 7.59 -2.03
N LYS A 116 -8.59 8.83 -2.18
CA LYS A 116 -7.93 9.84 -3.02
C LYS A 116 -6.52 10.16 -2.52
N LEU A 117 -6.36 10.44 -1.23
CA LEU A 117 -5.07 10.75 -0.64
C LEU A 117 -4.10 9.55 -0.69
N LYS A 118 -4.62 8.33 -0.52
CA LYS A 118 -3.86 7.09 -0.68
C LYS A 118 -3.35 6.93 -2.12
N ALA A 119 -4.19 7.20 -3.12
CA ALA A 119 -3.82 7.14 -4.53
C ALA A 119 -2.77 8.20 -4.92
N GLU A 120 -2.75 9.36 -4.24
CA GLU A 120 -1.70 10.39 -4.44
C GLU A 120 -0.35 9.96 -3.83
N LEU A 121 -0.36 9.23 -2.72
CA LEU A 121 0.83 8.71 -2.04
C LEU A 121 1.39 7.43 -2.69
N GLN A 122 0.51 6.60 -3.23
CA GLN A 122 0.82 5.37 -3.94
C GLN A 122 -0.06 5.37 -5.20
N PRO A 123 0.44 5.89 -6.34
CA PRO A 123 -0.27 5.71 -7.59
C PRO A 123 -0.40 4.21 -7.80
N GLU A 124 -1.63 3.70 -7.68
CA GLU A 124 -1.95 2.30 -7.95
C GLU A 124 -1.40 2.00 -9.34
N THR A 125 -0.25 1.33 -9.41
CA THR A 125 0.28 0.87 -10.69
C THR A 125 -0.78 -0.06 -11.26
N PRO A 126 -1.19 0.11 -12.54
CA PRO A 126 -2.24 -0.73 -13.10
C PRO A 126 -1.88 -2.20 -12.83
N PHE A 127 -2.84 -2.95 -12.30
CA PHE A 127 -2.71 -4.33 -11.81
C PHE A 127 -1.93 -5.27 -12.76
N THR A 128 -1.93 -4.97 -14.06
CA THR A 128 -1.21 -5.71 -15.10
C THR A 128 0.31 -5.51 -15.09
N LEU A 129 0.82 -4.35 -14.66
CA LEU A 129 2.27 -4.11 -14.56
C LEU A 129 2.88 -4.90 -13.41
N ASP A 130 2.21 -4.95 -12.25
CA ASP A 130 2.69 -5.70 -11.07
C ASP A 130 2.77 -7.21 -11.36
N ILE A 131 1.78 -7.78 -12.07
CA ILE A 131 1.81 -9.20 -12.47
C ILE A 131 3.00 -9.50 -13.38
N ARG A 132 3.26 -8.65 -14.38
CA ARG A 132 4.38 -8.86 -15.32
C ARG A 132 5.71 -8.83 -14.58
N GLU A 133 5.94 -7.82 -13.75
CA GLU A 133 7.19 -7.69 -13.00
C GLU A 133 7.38 -8.83 -12.01
N ARG A 134 6.31 -9.28 -11.37
CA ARG A 134 6.35 -10.40 -10.43
C ARG A 134 6.62 -11.75 -11.12
N LEU A 135 6.01 -11.99 -12.29
CA LEU A 135 6.30 -13.15 -13.12
C LEU A 135 7.74 -13.13 -13.65
N LYS A 136 8.22 -11.96 -14.11
CA LYS A 136 9.59 -11.78 -14.57
C LYS A 136 10.59 -12.11 -13.45
N THR A 137 10.37 -11.52 -12.27
CA THR A 137 11.20 -11.77 -11.08
C THR A 137 11.21 -13.25 -10.70
N LEU A 138 10.07 -13.94 -10.79
CA LEU A 138 9.97 -15.37 -10.50
C LEU A 138 10.78 -16.18 -11.51
N ILE A 139 10.60 -15.92 -12.82
CA ILE A 139 11.34 -16.62 -13.89
C ILE A 139 12.85 -16.38 -13.76
N GLU A 140 13.29 -15.15 -13.48
CA GLU A 140 14.71 -14.82 -13.30
C GLU A 140 15.34 -15.59 -12.13
N LYS A 141 14.61 -15.71 -11.00
CA LYS A 141 15.07 -16.49 -9.84
C LYS A 141 15.19 -17.98 -10.16
N GLU A 142 14.20 -18.56 -10.84
CA GLU A 142 14.22 -19.97 -11.23
C GLU A 142 15.36 -20.25 -12.23
N LEU A 143 15.57 -19.36 -13.21
CA LEU A 143 16.66 -19.50 -14.18
C LEU A 143 18.04 -19.36 -13.54
N ALA A 144 18.19 -18.54 -12.49
CA ALA A 144 19.45 -18.39 -11.77
C ALA A 144 19.89 -19.69 -11.05
N VAL A 145 18.93 -20.45 -10.52
CA VAL A 145 19.18 -21.71 -9.79
C VAL A 145 19.15 -22.93 -10.72
N LEU A 146 18.73 -22.76 -11.97
CA LEU A 146 18.62 -23.84 -12.97
C LEU A 146 19.85 -24.75 -13.06
N PRO A 147 21.12 -24.28 -13.03
CA PRO A 147 22.28 -25.16 -13.09
C PRO A 147 22.36 -26.13 -11.91
N GLU A 148 22.03 -25.67 -10.70
CA GLU A 148 22.01 -26.48 -9.49
C GLU A 148 20.88 -27.50 -9.55
N THR A 149 19.69 -27.08 -9.97
CA THR A 149 18.54 -27.96 -10.18
C THR A 149 18.86 -29.06 -11.20
N LEU A 150 19.50 -28.72 -12.31
CA LEU A 150 19.91 -29.70 -13.34
C LEU A 150 20.97 -30.68 -12.84
N GLN A 151 21.87 -30.26 -11.94
CA GLN A 151 22.87 -31.16 -11.33
C GLN A 151 22.24 -32.20 -10.41
N SER A 152 21.11 -31.87 -9.78
CA SER A 152 20.38 -32.76 -8.85
C SER A 152 19.60 -33.88 -9.55
N LEU A 153 19.38 -33.79 -10.85
CA LEU A 153 18.58 -34.74 -11.64
C LEU A 153 19.39 -35.95 -12.11
N GLU A 154 18.71 -37.07 -12.32
CA GLU A 154 19.31 -38.26 -12.93
C GLU A 154 19.80 -37.98 -14.36
N PRO A 155 20.89 -38.64 -14.83
CA PRO A 155 21.50 -38.37 -16.13
C PRO A 155 20.53 -38.38 -17.32
N ALA A 156 19.57 -39.32 -17.34
CA ALA A 156 18.57 -39.43 -18.41
C ALA A 156 17.57 -38.25 -18.42
N GLN A 157 17.14 -37.79 -17.24
CA GLN A 157 16.22 -36.65 -17.09
C GLN A 157 16.93 -35.34 -17.46
N ARG A 158 18.17 -35.18 -16.99
CA ARG A 158 19.02 -34.03 -17.32
C ARG A 158 19.23 -33.92 -18.83
N LEU A 159 19.55 -35.02 -19.50
CA LEU A 159 19.72 -35.05 -20.96
C LEU A 159 18.44 -34.59 -21.69
N ASN A 160 17.27 -35.11 -21.29
CA ASN A 160 15.99 -34.73 -21.88
C ASN A 160 15.73 -33.21 -21.75
N ILE A 161 15.98 -32.63 -20.58
CA ILE A 161 15.80 -31.19 -20.37
C ILE A 161 16.80 -30.38 -21.20
N ILE A 162 18.07 -30.77 -21.24
CA ILE A 162 19.08 -30.11 -22.08
C ILE A 162 18.65 -30.12 -23.55
N CYS A 163 18.20 -31.26 -24.08
CA CYS A 163 17.69 -31.36 -25.45
C CYS A 163 16.54 -30.39 -25.75
N LYS A 164 15.68 -30.11 -24.77
CA LYS A 164 14.60 -29.12 -24.90
C LYS A 164 15.09 -27.67 -24.83
N LEU A 165 16.23 -27.41 -24.17
CA LEU A 165 16.83 -26.08 -24.05
C LEU A 165 17.74 -25.72 -25.24
N ILE A 166 18.31 -26.72 -25.94
CA ILE A 166 19.18 -26.53 -27.11
C ILE A 166 18.63 -25.54 -28.16
N PRO A 167 17.34 -25.58 -28.57
CA PRO A 167 16.81 -24.68 -29.59
C PRO A 167 16.84 -23.19 -29.22
N TYR A 168 16.94 -22.87 -27.93
CA TYR A 168 17.01 -21.49 -27.44
C TYR A 168 18.45 -20.95 -27.38
N VAL A 169 19.45 -21.82 -27.48
CA VAL A 169 20.88 -21.47 -27.42
C VAL A 169 21.52 -21.50 -28.80
N LEU A 170 21.09 -22.42 -29.67
CA LEU A 170 21.62 -22.52 -31.02
C LEU A 170 21.05 -21.43 -31.93
N PRO A 171 21.86 -20.91 -32.89
CA PRO A 171 21.35 -20.01 -33.91
C PRO A 171 20.27 -20.70 -34.74
N LYS A 172 19.28 -19.94 -35.21
CA LYS A 172 18.29 -20.46 -36.15
C LYS A 172 19.03 -20.89 -37.42
N VAL A 173 18.98 -22.17 -37.72
CA VAL A 173 19.55 -22.72 -38.95
C VAL A 173 18.48 -22.58 -40.02
N GLU A 174 18.69 -21.69 -40.98
CA GLU A 174 17.87 -21.63 -42.18
C GLU A 174 18.18 -22.84 -43.06
N ALA A 175 17.16 -23.40 -43.69
CA ALA A 175 17.34 -24.50 -44.62
C ALA A 175 18.04 -23.98 -45.87
N VAL A 176 19.34 -24.21 -45.94
CA VAL A 176 20.18 -23.86 -47.09
C VAL A 176 19.74 -24.70 -48.30
N SER A 177 19.47 -24.03 -49.42
CA SER A 177 19.18 -24.72 -50.69
C SER A 177 20.43 -25.46 -51.19
N HIS A 178 20.26 -26.58 -51.87
CA HIS A 178 21.37 -27.38 -52.42
C HIS A 178 22.26 -26.61 -53.42
N ASN A 179 21.78 -25.49 -53.97
CA ASN A 179 22.52 -24.65 -54.92
C ASN A 179 23.21 -23.44 -54.25
N GLU A 180 23.09 -23.28 -52.93
CA GLU A 180 23.74 -22.18 -52.21
C GLU A 180 25.26 -22.39 -52.19
N GLY A 181 25.99 -21.45 -52.79
CA GLY A 181 27.45 -21.53 -52.96
C GLY A 181 27.92 -22.10 -54.31
N GLU A 182 27.00 -22.55 -55.17
CA GLU A 182 27.36 -22.96 -56.52
C GLU A 182 27.56 -21.74 -57.45
N PRO A 183 28.58 -21.75 -58.33
CA PRO A 183 28.81 -20.65 -59.26
C PRO A 183 27.68 -20.57 -60.30
N LEU A 184 26.89 -19.49 -60.24
CA LEU A 184 25.70 -19.28 -61.09
C LEU A 184 26.01 -19.01 -62.58
N VAL A 185 27.27 -19.07 -63.03
CA VAL A 185 27.61 -18.80 -64.42
C VAL A 185 28.79 -19.67 -64.87
N PHE A 186 28.51 -20.66 -65.73
CA PHE A 186 29.55 -21.28 -66.56
C PHE A 186 29.89 -20.29 -67.67
N ARG A 187 31.11 -19.72 -67.66
CA ARG A 187 31.57 -18.85 -68.75
C ARG A 187 32.31 -19.73 -69.78
N PRO A 188 31.85 -19.80 -71.04
CA PRO A 188 32.56 -20.49 -72.12
C PRO A 188 33.85 -19.75 -72.52
#